data_AF-I5CAQ1-F1
#
_entry.id   AF-I5CAQ1-F1
#
_cell.length_a   1.000
_cell.length_b   1.000
_cell.length_c   1.000
_cell.angle_alpha   90.00
_cell.angle_beta   90.00
_cell.angle_gamma   90.00
#
_symmetry.space_group_name_H-M   'P 1'
#
loop_
_entity.id
_entity.type
_entity.pdbx_description
1 polymer ?
#
loop_
_entity_poly.entity_id
_entity_poly.type
_entity_poly.pdbx_seq_one_letter_code
_entity_poly.pdbx_strand_id
1 'polypeptide(L)'
;MQPHHLVDWLQEKEKRIEEKIDQLIEQNLNPFPFERINKGKRLLQLIHECRQYIQQDEFILAGKVLHALELEGLKVNVPESPKNAGFNPKQPRPIP
;
A
#
# COMPACT_ATOMS: atom_id res chain seq x y z
N MET A 1 -9.11 -8.91 -3.90
CA MET A 1 -7.83 -8.39 -3.37
C MET A 1 -7.19 -9.54 -2.62
N GLN A 2 -6.03 -10.02 -3.05
CA GLN A 2 -5.32 -11.06 -2.31
C GLN A 2 -4.56 -10.39 -1.15
N PRO A 3 -4.86 -10.70 0.13
CA PRO A 3 -4.33 -9.94 1.27
C PRO A 3 -2.80 -10.02 1.38
N HIS A 4 -2.19 -11.11 0.91
CA HIS A 4 -0.73 -11.29 0.91
C HIS A 4 -0.01 -10.21 0.07
N HIS A 5 -0.47 -9.92 -1.15
CA HIS A 5 0.15 -8.88 -1.99
C HIS A 5 0.05 -7.47 -1.40
N LEU A 6 -1.00 -7.19 -0.63
CA LEU A 6 -1.13 -5.90 0.04
C LEU A 6 -0.14 -5.78 1.20
N VAL A 7 0.04 -6.83 1.98
CA VAL A 7 1.00 -6.85 3.10
C VAL A 7 2.43 -6.69 2.60
N ASP A 8 2.82 -7.41 1.54
CA ASP A 8 4.16 -7.30 0.95
C ASP A 8 4.41 -5.89 0.42
N TRP A 9 3.41 -5.30 -0.25
CA TRP A 9 3.49 -3.92 -0.73
C TRP A 9 3.63 -2.92 0.42
N LEU A 10 2.87 -3.10 1.51
CA LEU A 10 2.93 -2.25 2.71
C LEU A 10 4.32 -2.31 3.36
N GLN A 11 4.91 -3.50 3.48
CA GLN A 11 6.26 -3.68 4.03
C GLN A 11 7.35 -3.00 3.19
N GLU A 12 7.27 -3.15 1.86
CA GLU A 12 8.21 -2.47 0.97
C GLU A 12 8.09 -0.94 1.07
N LYS A 13 6.87 -0.41 1.26
CA LYS A 13 6.64 1.02 1.46
C LYS A 13 7.15 1.52 2.80
N GLU A 14 6.95 0.76 3.87
CA GLU A 14 7.46 1.03 5.20
C GLU A 14 8.99 1.26 5.13
N LYS A 15 9.71 0.27 4.60
CA LYS A 15 11.17 0.33 4.46
C LYS A 15 11.65 1.55 3.67
N ARG A 16 11.03 1.85 2.53
CA ARG A 16 11.42 3.01 1.70
C ARG A 16 11.16 4.35 2.38
N ILE A 17 10.14 4.44 3.21
CA ILE A 17 9.83 5.66 3.96
C ILE A 17 10.82 5.84 5.10
N GLU A 18 11.16 4.77 5.83
CA GLU A 18 12.20 4.77 6.85
C GLU A 18 13.54 5.23 6.27
N GLU A 19 14.02 4.59 5.21
CA GLU A 19 15.27 4.96 4.52
C GLU A 19 15.29 6.43 4.11
N LYS A 20 14.14 6.97 3.68
CA LYS A 20 14.03 8.37 3.26
C LYS A 20 14.02 9.34 4.43
N ILE A 21 13.44 8.98 5.56
CA ILE A 21 13.51 9.77 6.78
C ILE A 21 14.95 9.82 7.28
N ASP A 22 15.63 8.66 7.32
CA ASP A 22 17.02 8.57 7.76
C ASP A 22 17.92 9.43 6.87
N GLN A 23 17.77 9.35 5.55
CA GLN A 23 18.47 10.22 4.61
C GLN A 23 18.23 11.71 4.86
N LEU A 24 17.00 12.12 5.18
CA LEU A 24 16.68 13.53 5.48
C LEU A 24 17.35 14.01 6.78
N ILE A 25 17.46 13.13 7.77
CA ILE A 25 18.14 13.41 9.04
C ILE A 25 19.65 13.50 8.82
N GLU A 26 20.23 12.52 8.10
CA GLU A 26 21.66 12.46 7.78
C GLU A 26 22.13 13.65 6.93
N GLN A 27 21.31 14.10 5.98
CA GLN A 27 21.62 15.26 5.14
C GLN A 27 21.71 16.57 5.92
N ASN A 28 21.17 16.62 7.15
CA ASN A 28 21.19 17.79 8.03
C ASN A 28 20.84 19.11 7.30
N LEU A 29 19.75 19.07 6.52
CA LEU A 29 19.34 20.18 5.66
C LEU A 29 19.03 21.44 6.49
N ASN A 30 19.30 22.61 5.93
CA ASN A 30 18.96 23.89 6.52
C ASN A 30 18.12 24.73 5.53
N PRO A 31 16.85 25.04 5.83
CA PRO A 31 16.13 24.72 7.07
C PRO A 31 15.85 23.21 7.23
N PHE A 32 15.78 22.74 8.49
CA PHE A 32 15.54 21.34 8.80
C PHE A 32 14.13 20.90 8.34
N PRO A 33 13.98 19.75 7.67
CA PRO A 33 12.76 19.39 6.95
C PRO A 33 11.71 18.72 7.87
N PHE A 34 11.34 19.37 8.97
CA PHE A 34 10.42 18.82 9.98
C PHE A 34 9.10 18.32 9.38
N GLU A 35 8.48 19.10 8.50
CA GLU A 35 7.21 18.73 7.88
C GLU A 35 7.31 17.44 7.06
N ARG A 36 8.41 17.26 6.32
CA ARG A 36 8.63 16.05 5.51
C ARG A 36 8.85 14.82 6.38
N ILE A 37 9.61 14.97 7.47
CA ILE A 37 9.85 13.90 8.44
C ILE A 37 8.55 13.52 9.16
N ASN A 38 7.78 14.51 9.61
CA ASN A 38 6.50 14.28 10.28
C ASN A 38 5.50 13.59 9.35
N LYS A 39 5.45 13.99 8.08
CA LYS A 39 4.65 13.31 7.06
C LYS A 39 5.08 11.85 6.87
N GLY A 40 6.39 11.60 6.78
CA GLY A 40 6.94 10.25 6.71
C GLY A 40 6.51 9.40 7.91
N LYS A 41 6.66 9.92 9.14
CA LYS A 41 6.23 9.24 10.36
C LYS A 41 4.72 8.95 10.37
N ARG A 42 3.90 9.88 9.89
CA ARG A 42 2.46 9.69 9.77
C ARG A 42 2.12 8.54 8.81
N LEU A 43 2.81 8.47 7.67
CA LEU A 43 2.64 7.37 6.72
C LEU A 43 3.04 6.02 7.33
N LEU A 44 4.16 5.96 8.06
CA LEU A 44 4.60 4.74 8.76
C LEU A 44 3.54 4.26 9.77
N GLN A 45 2.97 5.18 10.55
CA GLN A 45 1.90 4.86 11.50
C GLN A 45 0.69 4.24 10.79
N LEU A 46 0.22 4.86 9.70
CA LEU A 46 -0.92 4.36 8.94
C LEU A 46 -0.63 2.99 8.28
N ILE A 47 0.59 2.78 7.77
CA ILE A 47 1.01 1.48 7.23
C ILE A 47 0.94 0.40 8.33
N HIS A 48 1.46 0.70 9.52
CA HIS A 48 1.44 -0.21 10.65
C HIS A 48 0.00 -0.56 11.07
N GLU A 49 -0.86 0.44 11.24
CA GLU A 49 -2.28 0.26 11.56
C GLU A 49 -2.98 -0.60 10.50
N CYS A 50 -2.74 -0.34 9.21
CA CYS A 50 -3.33 -1.12 8.12
C CYS A 50 -2.92 -2.59 8.19
N ARG A 51 -1.63 -2.88 8.43
CA ARG A 51 -1.12 -4.25 8.58
C ARG A 51 -1.74 -4.96 9.79
N GLN A 52 -1.88 -4.28 10.93
CA GLN A 52 -2.53 -4.84 12.11
C GLN A 52 -3.99 -5.21 11.82
N TYR A 53 -4.75 -4.33 11.17
CA TYR A 53 -6.14 -4.63 10.80
C TYR A 53 -6.25 -5.79 9.81
N ILE A 54 -5.33 -5.91 8.85
CA ILE A 54 -5.30 -7.08 7.94
C ILE A 54 -5.00 -8.36 8.71
N GLN A 55 -4.07 -8.35 9.67
CA GLN A 55 -3.73 -9.52 10.50
C GLN A 55 -4.89 -9.96 11.41
N GLN A 56 -5.76 -9.03 11.78
CA GLN A 56 -6.93 -9.28 12.63
C GLN A 56 -8.20 -9.58 11.81
N ASP A 57 -8.10 -9.72 10.49
CA ASP A 57 -9.23 -9.87 9.56
C ASP A 57 -10.26 -8.72 9.63
N GLU A 58 -9.87 -7.55 10.15
CA GLU A 58 -10.69 -6.34 10.27
C GLU A 58 -10.64 -5.51 8.97
N PHE A 59 -11.05 -6.12 7.85
CA PHE A 59 -10.87 -5.54 6.50
C PHE A 59 -11.55 -4.18 6.29
N ILE A 60 -12.65 -3.90 7.00
CA ILE A 60 -13.33 -2.59 6.94
C ILE A 60 -12.43 -1.49 7.52
N LEU A 61 -11.76 -1.77 8.64
CA LEU A 61 -10.83 -0.83 9.26
C LEU A 61 -9.55 -0.71 8.43
N ALA A 62 -9.03 -1.83 7.93
CA ALA A 62 -7.92 -1.83 6.98
C ALA A 62 -8.22 -0.95 5.75
N GLY A 63 -9.42 -1.04 5.18
CA GLY A 63 -9.86 -0.21 4.05
C GLY A 63 -9.93 1.29 4.37
N LYS A 64 -10.40 1.66 5.58
CA LYS A 64 -10.39 3.06 6.03
C LYS A 64 -8.98 3.61 6.15
N VAL A 65 -8.06 2.84 6.73
CA VAL A 65 -6.66 3.23 6.86
C VAL A 65 -5.98 3.30 5.49
N LEU A 66 -6.32 2.38 4.58
CA LEU A 66 -5.83 2.39 3.21
C LEU A 66 -6.26 3.66 2.46
N HIS A 67 -7.50 4.11 2.65
CA HIS A 67 -7.95 5.39 2.12
C HIS A 67 -7.23 6.58 2.75
N ALA A 68 -6.96 6.54 4.06
CA ALA A 68 -6.16 7.57 4.73
C ALA A 68 -4.73 7.66 4.17
N LEU A 69 -4.10 6.52 3.83
CA LEU A 69 -2.80 6.47 3.15
C LEU A 69 -2.85 7.17 1.79
N GLU A 70 -3.93 6.97 1.02
CA GLU A 70 -4.12 7.65 -0.27
C GLU A 70 -4.27 9.16 -0.11
N LEU A 71 -5.03 9.62 0.89
CA LEU A 71 -5.20 11.04 1.21
C LEU A 71 -3.89 11.72 1.63
N GLU A 72 -3.03 10.98 2.34
CA GLU A 72 -1.67 11.44 2.67
C GLU A 72 -0.72 11.43 1.45
N GLY A 73 -1.15 10.87 0.32
CA GLY A 73 -0.44 10.87 -0.95
C GLY A 73 0.33 9.58 -1.26
N LEU A 74 0.11 8.50 -0.50
CA LEU A 74 0.64 7.18 -0.80
C LEU A 74 -0.29 6.46 -1.78
N LYS A 75 0.00 6.54 -3.08
CA LYS A 75 -0.80 5.85 -4.11
C LYS A 75 -0.66 4.33 -3.97
N VAL A 76 -1.76 3.66 -3.65
CA VAL A 76 -1.83 2.21 -3.52
C VAL A 76 -1.91 1.58 -4.92
N ASN A 77 -0.79 1.02 -5.38
CA ASN A 77 -0.75 0.23 -6.61
C ASN A 77 -0.73 -1.25 -6.23
N VAL A 78 -1.88 -1.79 -5.82
CA VAL A 78 -2.02 -3.26 -5.78
C VAL A 78 -2.27 -3.72 -7.20
N PRO A 79 -1.50 -4.67 -7.76
CA PRO A 79 -1.83 -5.25 -9.05
C PRO A 79 -3.27 -5.79 -8.99
N GLU A 80 -4.14 -5.29 -9.86
CA GLU A 80 -5.48 -5.85 -10.03
C GLU A 80 -5.32 -7.35 -10.29
N SER A 81 -6.06 -8.20 -9.56
CA SER A 81 -6.19 -9.60 -9.94
C SER A 81 -6.53 -9.68 -11.43
N PRO A 82 -5.98 -10.65 -12.20
CA PRO A 82 -6.36 -10.83 -13.59
C PRO A 82 -7.89 -10.93 -13.64
N LYS A 83 -8.53 -9.91 -14.21
CA LYS A 83 -9.97 -9.88 -14.45
C LYS A 83 -10.25 -11.12 -15.31
N ASN A 84 -11.03 -12.03 -14.75
CA ASN A 84 -11.58 -13.24 -15.37
C ASN A 84 -11.17 -13.41 -16.84
N ALA A 85 -10.26 -14.35 -17.11
CA ALA A 85 -10.04 -14.84 -18.47
C ALA A 85 -11.43 -15.14 -19.07
N GLY A 86 -11.76 -14.39 -20.13
CA GLY A 86 -13.13 -14.21 -20.56
C GLY A 86 -13.87 -15.53 -20.78
N PHE A 87 -15.01 -15.68 -20.13
CA PHE A 87 -16.07 -16.51 -20.67
C PHE A 87 -16.52 -15.84 -21.98
N ASN A 88 -16.00 -16.31 -23.11
CA ASN A 88 -16.46 -15.91 -24.42
C ASN A 88 -17.55 -16.91 -24.88
N PRO A 89 -18.86 -16.56 -24.82
CA PRO A 89 -19.94 -17.48 -25.18
C PRO A 89 -20.04 -17.80 -26.69
N LYS A 90 -19.04 -17.44 -27.51
CA LYS A 90 -19.09 -17.57 -28.98
C LYS A 90 -18.11 -18.58 -29.61
N GLN A 91 -17.59 -19.54 -28.86
CA GLN A 91 -16.88 -20.66 -29.50
C GLN A 91 -17.82 -21.85 -29.72
N PRO A 92 -18.19 -22.19 -30.98
CA PRO A 92 -18.86 -23.45 -31.24
C PRO A 92 -17.89 -24.60 -30.94
N ARG A 93 -18.37 -25.59 -30.18
CA ARG A 93 -17.62 -26.82 -29.89
C ARG A 93 -17.30 -27.54 -31.21
N PRO A 94 -16.06 -28.01 -31.44
CA PRO A 94 -15.79 -28.92 -32.54
C PRO A 94 -16.55 -30.23 -32.28
N ILE A 95 -17.31 -30.67 -33.28
CA ILE A 95 -18.03 -31.95 -33.29
C ILE A 95 -16.98 -33.05 -33.52
N PRO A 96 -17.05 -34.19 -32.81
CA PRO A 96 -16.09 -35.30 -32.93
C PRO A 96 -16.05 -35.94 -34.33
#